data_AF-A0A952CH83-F1
#
_entry.id   AF-A0A952CH83-F1
#
_cell.length_a   1.000
_cell.length_b   1.000
_cell.length_c   1.000
_cell.angle_alpha   90.00
_cell.angle_beta   90.00
_cell.angle_gamma   90.00
#
_symmetry.space_group_name_H-M   'P 1'
#
loop_
_entity.id
_entity.type
_entity.pdbx_description
1 polymer ?
#
loop_
_entity_poly.entity_id
_entity_poly.type
_entity_poly.pdbx_seq_one_letter_code
_entity_poly.pdbx_strand_id
1 'polypeptide(L)'
;MIRWLALVAATLALAACGTPAVVTQRVEIPIPVRPITAAELPAPPADEFAAASPADPLDAQVRALLLDRETTAAYVIRLRALVGACVGPASPAPRLPTVE
;
A
#
# COMPACT_ATOMS: atom_id res chain seq x y z
N MET A 1 -63.95 -1.62 27.07
CA MET A 1 -63.30 -2.69 26.28
C MET A 1 -62.43 -2.15 25.14
N ILE A 2 -62.89 -1.15 24.38
CA ILE A 2 -62.13 -0.49 23.28
C ILE A 2 -60.76 0.09 23.71
N ARG A 3 -60.64 0.67 24.90
CA ARG A 3 -59.39 1.27 25.40
C ARG A 3 -58.25 0.25 25.59
N TRP A 4 -58.60 -0.99 25.91
CA TRP A 4 -57.62 -2.09 26.08
C TRP A 4 -57.13 -2.61 24.73
N LEU A 5 -58.01 -2.74 23.75
CA LEU A 5 -57.65 -3.13 22.38
C LEU A 5 -56.70 -2.11 21.74
N ALA A 6 -56.93 -0.80 21.97
CA ALA A 6 -56.05 0.26 21.46
C ALA A 6 -54.64 0.18 22.05
N LEU A 7 -54.52 -0.13 23.35
CA LEU A 7 -53.21 -0.30 24.01
C LEU A 7 -52.46 -1.51 23.47
N VAL A 8 -53.15 -2.65 23.30
CA VAL A 8 -52.55 -3.86 22.74
C VAL A 8 -52.08 -3.63 21.30
N ALA A 9 -52.91 -3.00 20.46
CA ALA A 9 -52.55 -2.66 19.08
C ALA A 9 -51.33 -1.72 19.00
N ALA A 10 -51.25 -0.71 19.88
CA ALA A 10 -50.11 0.19 19.93
C ALA A 10 -48.81 -0.53 20.34
N THR A 11 -48.88 -1.45 21.30
CA THR A 11 -47.70 -2.24 21.71
C THR A 11 -47.23 -3.20 20.62
N LEU A 12 -48.15 -3.79 19.85
CA LEU A 12 -47.83 -4.63 18.69
C LEU A 12 -47.19 -3.82 17.56
N ALA A 13 -47.68 -2.61 17.30
CA ALA A 13 -47.10 -1.71 16.31
C ALA A 13 -45.67 -1.26 16.69
N LEU A 14 -45.42 -0.99 17.98
CA LEU A 14 -44.07 -0.66 18.46
C LEU A 14 -43.12 -1.86 18.43
N ALA A 15 -43.60 -3.06 18.76
CA ALA A 15 -42.79 -4.28 18.71
C ALA A 15 -42.46 -4.72 17.27
N ALA A 16 -43.30 -4.36 16.30
CA ALA A 16 -43.05 -4.58 14.88
C ALA A 16 -41.99 -3.61 14.30
N CYS A 17 -41.60 -2.58 15.05
CA CYS A 17 -40.52 -1.68 14.68
C CYS A 17 -39.17 -2.34 14.98
N GLY A 18 -38.82 -3.36 14.19
CA GLY A 18 -37.53 -4.03 14.25
C GLY A 18 -36.39 -3.09 13.85
N THR A 19 -35.24 -3.22 14.53
CA THR A 19 -34.00 -2.52 14.16
C THR A 19 -33.54 -2.97 12.77
N PRO A 20 -33.21 -2.05 11.85
CA PRO A 20 -32.76 -2.43 10.52
C PRO A 20 -31.48 -3.27 10.62
N ALA A 21 -31.44 -4.38 9.88
CA ALA A 21 -30.25 -5.20 9.78
C ALA A 21 -29.12 -4.37 9.14
N VAL A 22 -28.03 -4.16 9.87
CA VAL A 22 -26.85 -3.46 9.36
C VAL A 22 -26.16 -4.39 8.37
N VAL A 23 -26.37 -4.14 7.07
CA VAL A 23 -25.69 -4.86 6.00
C VAL A 23 -24.35 -4.16 5.74
N THR A 24 -23.25 -4.80 6.14
CA THR A 24 -21.90 -4.33 5.79
C THR A 24 -21.61 -4.68 4.34
N GLN A 25 -21.60 -3.68 3.46
CA GLN A 25 -21.23 -3.86 2.07
C GLN A 25 -19.71 -3.65 1.92
N ARG A 26 -19.00 -4.66 1.38
CA ARG A 26 -17.58 -4.52 1.05
C ARG A 26 -17.46 -3.79 -0.29
N VAL A 27 -16.84 -2.62 -0.27
CA VAL A 27 -16.56 -1.84 -1.48
C VAL A 27 -15.06 -1.98 -1.79
N GLU A 28 -14.74 -2.55 -2.95
CA GLU A 28 -13.39 -2.50 -3.51
C GLU A 28 -13.21 -1.17 -4.23
N ILE A 29 -12.32 -0.32 -3.70
CA ILE A 29 -11.97 0.97 -4.30
C ILE A 29 -10.70 0.75 -5.12
N PRO A 30 -10.76 0.84 -6.47
CA PRO A 30 -9.56 0.75 -7.28
C PRO A 30 -8.72 2.00 -7.03
N ILE A 31 -7.55 1.82 -6.43
CA ILE A 31 -6.57 2.90 -6.22
C ILE A 31 -5.72 2.96 -7.49
N PRO A 32 -5.80 4.03 -8.30
CA PRO A 32 -4.92 4.20 -9.44
C PRO A 32 -3.49 4.43 -8.92
N VAL A 33 -2.68 3.37 -8.94
CA VAL A 33 -1.24 3.44 -8.70
C VAL A 33 -0.55 3.67 -10.03
N ARG A 34 0.33 4.68 -10.11
CA ARG A 34 1.21 4.84 -11.27
C ARG A 34 2.20 3.67 -11.27
N PRO A 35 2.30 2.87 -12.33
CA PRO A 35 3.33 1.84 -12.42
C PRO A 35 4.70 2.51 -12.48
N ILE A 36 5.61 2.10 -11.60
CA ILE A 36 7.01 2.55 -11.63
C ILE A 36 7.69 1.82 -12.79
N THR A 37 8.31 2.56 -13.70
CA THR A 37 9.01 1.95 -14.84
C THR A 37 10.42 1.50 -14.43
N ALA A 38 10.94 0.44 -15.06
CA ALA A 38 12.30 -0.03 -14.78
C ALA A 38 13.39 1.03 -15.05
N ALA A 39 13.11 2.01 -15.91
CA ALA A 39 14.00 3.14 -16.19
C ALA A 39 14.09 4.16 -15.03
N GLU A 40 13.08 4.21 -14.15
CA GLU A 40 13.08 5.07 -12.96
C GLU A 40 13.78 4.40 -11.77
N LEU A 41 13.96 3.08 -11.80
CA LEU A 41 14.71 2.38 -10.76
C LEU A 41 16.21 2.53 -11.01
N PRO A 42 17.00 2.81 -9.96
CA PRO A 42 18.43 2.75 -10.07
C PRO A 42 18.83 1.30 -10.39
N ALA A 43 19.83 1.13 -11.25
CA ALA A 43 20.40 -0.19 -11.49
C ALA A 43 21.10 -0.69 -10.22
N PRO A 44 21.03 -2.00 -9.91
CA PRO A 44 21.81 -2.56 -8.82
C PRO A 44 23.31 -2.37 -9.10
N PRO A 45 24.12 -2.08 -8.07
CA PRO A 45 25.56 -1.96 -8.23
C PRO A 45 26.17 -3.30 -8.66
N ALA A 46 27.30 -3.23 -9.37
CA ALA A 46 28.10 -4.41 -9.69
C ALA A 46 28.82 -4.91 -8.43
N ASP A 47 28.91 -6.23 -8.30
CA ASP A 47 29.62 -6.88 -7.18
C ASP A 47 31.12 -6.94 -7.50
N GLU A 48 31.82 -5.90 -7.07
CA GLU A 48 33.26 -5.72 -7.31
C GLU A 48 34.09 -6.75 -6.54
N PHE A 49 33.57 -7.25 -5.42
CA PHE A 49 34.24 -8.31 -4.65
C PHE A 49 34.10 -9.68 -5.33
N ALA A 50 32.94 -9.99 -5.89
CA ALA A 50 32.75 -11.20 -6.70
C ALA A 50 33.58 -11.18 -8.00
N ALA A 51 33.88 -9.99 -8.52
CA ALA A 51 34.78 -9.82 -9.67
C ALA A 51 36.27 -9.93 -9.31
N ALA A 52 36.63 -9.83 -8.03
CA ALA A 52 38.01 -9.95 -7.57
C ALA A 52 38.50 -11.41 -7.64
N SER A 53 39.76 -11.61 -8.02
CA SER A 53 40.36 -12.93 -8.07
C SER A 53 40.76 -13.39 -6.67
N PRO A 54 40.60 -14.68 -6.32
CA PRO A 54 41.14 -15.23 -5.07
C PRO A 54 42.67 -15.12 -4.97
N ALA A 55 43.35 -14.96 -6.12
CA ALA A 55 44.80 -14.77 -6.19
C ALA A 55 45.25 -13.33 -5.92
N ASP A 56 44.31 -12.38 -5.84
CA ASP A 56 44.63 -10.97 -5.59
C ASP A 56 45.14 -10.78 -4.16
N PRO A 57 46.07 -9.83 -3.95
CA PRO A 57 46.56 -9.52 -2.61
C PRO A 57 45.42 -9.08 -1.70
N LEU A 58 45.56 -9.34 -0.39
CA LEU A 58 44.52 -9.03 0.61
C LEU A 58 44.07 -7.57 0.53
N ASP A 59 45.00 -6.63 0.32
CA ASP A 59 44.68 -5.20 0.18
C ASP A 59 43.80 -4.89 -1.04
N ALA A 60 43.89 -5.67 -2.12
CA ALA A 60 43.00 -5.53 -3.28
C ALA A 60 41.61 -6.07 -2.96
N GLN A 61 41.51 -7.23 -2.30
CA GLN A 61 40.24 -7.81 -1.89
C GLN A 61 39.50 -6.93 -0.87
N VAL A 62 40.22 -6.38 0.11
CA VAL A 62 39.65 -5.45 1.11
C VAL A 62 39.14 -4.18 0.44
N ARG A 63 39.89 -3.61 -0.53
CA ARG A 63 39.42 -2.44 -1.29
C ARG A 63 38.17 -2.75 -2.10
N ALA A 64 38.11 -3.89 -2.77
CA ALA A 64 36.93 -4.33 -3.52
C ALA A 64 35.70 -4.45 -2.59
N LEU A 65 35.87 -5.06 -1.41
CA LEU A 65 34.80 -5.22 -0.43
C LEU A 65 34.34 -3.90 0.21
N LEU A 66 35.26 -2.96 0.45
CA LEU A 66 34.91 -1.61 0.92
C LEU A 66 34.12 -0.86 -0.14
N LEU A 67 34.56 -0.93 -1.40
CA LEU A 67 33.90 -0.28 -2.51
C LEU A 67 32.49 -0.85 -2.72
N ASP A 68 32.33 -2.17 -2.65
CA ASP A 68 31.03 -2.83 -2.76
C ASP A 68 30.06 -2.43 -1.62
N ARG A 69 30.58 -2.27 -0.39
CA ARG A 69 29.79 -1.75 0.73
C ARG A 69 29.33 -0.30 0.51
N GLU A 70 30.23 0.56 0.04
CA GLU A 70 29.92 1.97 -0.21
C GLU A 70 28.88 2.13 -1.34
N THR A 71 29.06 1.41 -2.45
CA THR A 71 28.14 1.44 -3.59
C THR A 71 26.77 0.90 -3.21
N THR A 72 26.72 -0.20 -2.45
CA THR A 72 25.46 -0.78 -1.95
C THR A 72 24.74 0.15 -0.99
N ALA A 73 25.46 0.79 -0.06
CA ALA A 73 24.87 1.76 0.86
C ALA A 73 24.25 2.95 0.09
N ALA A 74 24.98 3.50 -0.88
CA ALA A 74 24.50 4.60 -1.72
C ALA A 74 23.27 4.18 -2.54
N TYR A 75 23.26 2.97 -3.10
CA TYR A 75 22.12 2.41 -3.84
C TYR A 75 20.88 2.33 -2.95
N VAL A 76 21.00 1.77 -1.74
CA VAL A 76 19.88 1.63 -0.80
C VAL A 76 19.32 3.00 -0.39
N ILE A 77 20.17 4.01 -0.18
CA ILE A 77 19.73 5.38 0.14
C ILE A 77 18.88 5.94 -1.00
N ARG A 78 19.35 5.84 -2.25
CA ARG A 78 18.59 6.32 -3.43
C ARG A 78 17.29 5.55 -3.60
N LEU A 79 17.32 4.24 -3.44
CA LEU A 79 16.13 3.40 -3.55
C LEU A 79 15.08 3.78 -2.51
N ARG A 80 15.48 4.00 -1.25
CA ARG A 80 14.57 4.48 -0.19
C ARG A 80 13.98 5.85 -0.50
N ALA A 81 14.78 6.78 -1.02
CA ALA A 81 14.29 8.09 -1.42
C ALA A 81 13.22 7.99 -2.53
N LEU A 82 13.43 7.12 -3.53
CA LEU A 82 12.46 6.88 -4.61
C LEU A 82 11.18 6.23 -4.13
N VAL A 83 11.27 5.21 -3.27
CA VAL A 83 10.09 4.56 -2.67
C VAL A 83 9.32 5.56 -1.80
N GLY A 84 10.02 6.40 -1.03
CA GLY A 84 9.41 7.46 -0.24
C GLY A 84 8.68 8.52 -1.09
N ALA A 85 9.17 8.81 -2.30
CA ALA A 85 8.51 9.71 -3.24
C ALA A 85 7.23 9.13 -3.87
N CYS A 86 7.03 7.81 -3.79
CA CYS A 86 5.88 7.14 -4.39
C CYS A 86 4.64 7.09 -3.46
N VAL A 87 4.65 7.81 -2.34
CA VAL A 87 3.54 7.84 -1.38
C VAL A 87 2.49 8.86 -1.82
N GLY A 88 1.51 8.42 -2.60
CA GLY A 88 0.29 9.18 -2.86
C GLY A 88 -0.58 8.56 -3.95
N PRO A 89 -1.91 8.63 -3.86
CA PRO A 89 -2.77 8.29 -4.99
C PRO A 89 -2.42 9.20 -6.17
N ALA A 90 -2.36 8.64 -7.38
CA ALA A 90 -2.34 9.48 -8.57
C ALA A 90 -3.56 10.42 -8.51
N SER A 91 -3.33 11.71 -8.77
CA SER A 91 -4.35 12.78 -8.86
C SER A 91 -5.69 12.28 -9.44
N PRO A 92 -6.84 12.72 -8.89
CA PRO A 92 -8.07 11.92 -8.86
C PRO A 92 -8.65 11.58 -10.24
N ALA A 93 -9.01 10.31 -10.39
CA ALA A 93 -9.86 9.79 -11.46
C ALA A 93 -11.32 10.33 -11.34
N PRO A 94 -12.10 10.32 -12.44
CA PRO A 94 -13.31 11.13 -12.61
C PRO A 94 -14.47 10.74 -11.68
N ARG A 95 -15.32 11.74 -11.40
CA ARG A 95 -16.53 11.66 -10.56
C ARG A 95 -17.35 10.39 -10.82
N LEU A 96 -17.60 9.61 -9.77
CA LEU A 96 -18.62 8.56 -9.74
C LEU A 96 -20.00 9.18 -10.06
N PRO A 97 -20.85 8.50 -10.85
CA PRO A 97 -22.22 8.93 -11.05
C PRO A 97 -22.99 8.83 -9.73
N THR A 98 -23.66 9.93 -9.36
CA THR A 98 -24.70 9.93 -8.34
C THR A 98 -25.82 9.01 -8.78
N VAL A 99 -26.08 7.96 -7.98
CA VAL A 99 -27.28 7.15 -8.11
C VAL A 99 -28.44 7.98 -7.53
N GLU A 100 -29.37 8.39 -8.40
CA GLU A 100 -30.69 8.90 -8.02
C GLU A 100 -31.57 7.81 -7.40
#